data_AF-A0A3A8X070-F1
#
_entry.id   AF-A0A3A8X070-F1
#
_cell.length_a   1.000
_cell.length_b   1.000
_cell.length_c   1.000
_cell.angle_alpha   90.00
_cell.angle_beta   90.00
_cell.angle_gamma   90.00
#
_symmetry.space_group_name_H-M   'P 1'
#
loop_
_entity.id
_entity.type
_entity.pdbx_description
1 polymer ?
#
loop_
_entity_poly.entity_id
_entity_poly.type
_entity_poly.pdbx_seq_one_letter_code
_entity_poly.pdbx_strand_id
1 'polypeptide(L)'
;MSKEKEIVENTIQVIRETTELFYQQKVKEAYNKMQETIDHILKAVDILHAYKSEYEAFGLEEERLVTSLTDAMNAMQAGDTVLLADILEYDFVEYLQELTEQMD
;
A
#
# COMPACT_ATOMS: atom_id res chain seq x y z
N MET A 1 -7.83 -11.96 14.57
CA MET A 1 -6.94 -10.93 14.04
C MET A 1 -5.52 -11.39 14.26
N SER A 2 -4.98 -12.05 13.24
CA SER A 2 -3.58 -12.44 13.17
C SER A 2 -2.65 -11.21 13.16
N LYS A 3 -1.39 -11.44 13.53
CA LYS A 3 -0.36 -10.40 13.56
C LYS A 3 -0.06 -9.88 12.15
N GLU A 4 -0.17 -10.76 11.17
CA GLU A 4 -0.01 -10.52 9.75
C GLU A 4 -1.06 -9.50 9.28
N LYS A 5 -2.34 -9.73 9.61
CA LYS A 5 -3.44 -8.82 9.28
C LYS A 5 -3.25 -7.43 9.91
N GLU A 6 -2.82 -7.36 11.17
CA GLU A 6 -2.57 -6.09 11.86
C GLU A 6 -1.49 -5.25 11.15
N ILE A 7 -0.46 -5.90 10.60
CA ILE A 7 0.60 -5.18 9.89
C ILE A 7 0.10 -4.64 8.55
N VAL A 8 -0.75 -5.40 7.83
CA VAL A 8 -1.35 -4.93 6.58
C VAL A 8 -2.33 -3.78 6.84
N GLU A 9 -3.17 -3.88 7.87
CA GLU A 9 -4.08 -2.80 8.27
C GLU A 9 -3.35 -1.52 8.73
N ASN A 10 -2.24 -1.66 9.47
CA ASN A 10 -1.39 -0.53 9.82
C ASN A 10 -0.79 0.13 8.55
N THR A 11 -0.34 -0.69 7.60
CA THR A 11 0.19 -0.19 6.33
C THR A 11 -0.86 0.62 5.56
N ILE A 12 -2.11 0.15 5.51
CA ILE A 12 -3.24 0.91 4.93
C ILE A 12 -3.39 2.27 5.59
N GLN A 13 -3.32 2.33 6.93
CA GLN A 13 -3.42 3.59 7.66
C GLN A 13 -2.27 4.55 7.30
N VAL A 14 -1.03 4.07 7.27
CA VAL A 14 0.14 4.89 6.94
C VAL A 14 0.06 5.44 5.51
N ILE A 15 -0.42 4.64 4.55
CA ILE A 15 -0.66 5.07 3.18
C ILE A 15 -1.70 6.19 3.16
N ARG A 16 -2.85 6.00 3.82
CA ARG A 16 -3.92 7.00 3.92
C ARG A 16 -3.45 8.33 4.50
N GLU A 17 -2.65 8.28 5.56
CA GLU A 17 -2.07 9.49 6.15
C GLU A 17 -1.15 10.21 5.15
N THR A 18 -0.44 9.46 4.29
CA THR A 18 0.44 10.03 3.26
C THR A 18 -0.34 10.62 2.09
N THR A 19 -1.34 9.89 1.57
CA THR A 19 -2.21 10.36 0.49
C THR A 19 -2.99 11.61 0.91
N GLU A 20 -3.47 11.66 2.15
CA GLU A 20 -4.12 12.84 2.72
C GLU A 20 -3.21 14.07 2.71
N LEU A 21 -1.92 13.93 3.04
CA LEU A 21 -0.97 15.04 2.97
C LEU A 21 -0.77 15.55 1.54
N PHE A 22 -0.79 14.67 0.53
CA PHE A 22 -0.76 15.09 -0.88
C PHE A 22 -2.04 15.82 -1.27
N TYR A 23 -3.22 15.33 -0.89
CA TYR A 23 -4.49 16.01 -1.15
C TYR A 23 -4.58 17.39 -0.47
N GLN A 24 -4.03 17.53 0.74
CA GLN A 24 -3.92 18.80 1.46
C GLN A 24 -2.86 19.75 0.87
N GLN A 25 -2.17 19.36 -0.21
CA GLN A 25 -1.06 20.10 -0.82
C GLN A 25 0.14 20.31 0.13
N LYS A 26 0.25 19.51 1.19
CA LYS A 26 1.39 19.51 2.12
C LYS A 26 2.52 18.62 1.58
N VAL A 27 2.91 18.88 0.33
CA VAL A 27 3.81 18.02 -0.46
C VAL A 27 5.13 17.71 0.26
N LYS A 28 5.72 18.69 0.96
CA LYS A 28 6.95 18.48 1.73
C LYS A 28 6.75 17.51 2.91
N GLU A 29 5.64 17.61 3.62
CA GLU A 29 5.31 16.71 4.73
C GLU A 29 5.00 15.30 4.19
N ALA A 30 4.26 15.23 3.07
CA ALA A 30 3.97 13.97 2.39
C ALA A 30 5.25 13.23 1.99
N TYR A 31 6.21 13.92 1.36
CA TYR A 31 7.50 13.31 1.00
C TYR A 31 8.35 12.92 2.21
N ASN A 32 8.29 13.68 3.32
CA ASN A 32 8.98 13.28 4.54
C ASN A 32 8.39 12.00 5.14
N LYS A 33 7.06 11.82 5.05
CA LYS A 33 6.36 10.62 5.51
C LYS A 33 6.52 9.45 4.54
N MET A 34 6.72 9.72 3.26
CA MET A 34 6.84 8.70 2.21
C MET A 34 7.88 7.61 2.52
N GLN A 35 8.99 7.95 3.18
CA GLN A 35 9.97 6.95 3.59
C GLN A 35 9.37 5.91 4.54
N GLU A 36 8.64 6.36 5.57
CA GLU A 36 7.91 5.48 6.49
C GLU A 36 6.88 4.63 5.74
N THR A 37 6.18 5.24 4.78
CA THR A 37 5.18 4.59 3.95
C THR A 37 5.77 3.47 3.11
N ILE A 38 6.90 3.71 2.44
CA ILE A 38 7.62 2.70 1.66
C ILE A 38 8.07 1.54 2.57
N ASP A 39 8.59 1.83 3.77
CA ASP A 39 9.01 0.79 4.71
C ASP A 39 7.84 -0.11 5.15
N HIS A 40 6.65 0.47 5.36
CA HIS A 40 5.44 -0.29 5.68
C HIS A 40 4.95 -1.11 4.49
N ILE A 41 4.96 -0.55 3.28
CA ILE A 41 4.60 -1.26 2.05
C ILE A 41 5.49 -2.49 1.86
N LEU A 42 6.81 -2.33 1.95
CA LEU A 42 7.76 -3.44 1.80
C LEU A 42 7.44 -4.57 2.79
N LYS A 43 7.21 -4.22 4.05
CA LYS A 43 6.87 -5.19 5.10
C LYS A 43 5.53 -5.88 4.84
N ALA A 44 4.52 -5.15 4.36
CA ALA A 44 3.22 -5.73 4.01
C ALA A 44 3.36 -6.72 2.85
N VAL A 45 4.12 -6.37 1.81
CA VAL A 45 4.39 -7.25 0.66
C VAL A 45 5.06 -8.56 1.12
N ASP A 46 6.10 -8.47 1.95
CA ASP A 46 6.77 -9.65 2.50
C ASP A 46 5.81 -10.56 3.28
N ILE A 47 4.94 -9.96 4.10
CA ILE A 47 3.93 -10.69 4.88
C ILE A 47 2.89 -11.34 3.99
N LEU A 48 2.41 -10.66 2.96
CA LEU A 48 1.42 -11.19 2.03
C LEU A 48 1.98 -12.40 1.27
N HIS A 49 3.23 -12.35 0.81
CA HIS A 49 3.89 -13.50 0.18
C HIS A 49 4.12 -14.66 1.15
N ALA A 50 4.53 -14.38 2.39
CA ALA A 50 4.67 -15.41 3.41
C ALA A 50 3.31 -16.07 3.72
N TYR A 51 2.27 -15.26 3.89
CA TYR A 51 0.91 -15.73 4.15
C TYR A 51 0.38 -16.58 2.98
N LYS A 52 0.60 -16.15 1.73
CA LYS A 52 0.26 -16.95 0.54
C LYS A 52 0.95 -18.32 0.54
N SER A 53 2.20 -18.38 1.00
CA SER A 53 2.98 -19.62 1.06
C SER A 53 2.45 -20.60 2.11
N GLU A 54 1.88 -20.08 3.21
CA GLU A 54 1.26 -20.89 4.26
C GLU A 54 -0.20 -21.27 3.94
N TYR A 55 -0.93 -20.39 3.24
CA TYR A 55 -2.35 -20.53 2.93
C TYR A 55 -2.56 -20.50 1.42
N GLU A 56 -2.55 -21.69 0.79
CA GLU A 56 -2.69 -21.81 -0.67
C GLU A 56 -4.00 -21.21 -1.21
N ALA A 57 -5.07 -21.19 -0.41
CA ALA A 57 -6.36 -20.59 -0.78
C ALA A 57 -6.37 -19.05 -0.76
N PHE A 58 -5.33 -18.40 -0.23
CA PHE A 58 -5.23 -16.94 -0.19
C PHE A 58 -5.09 -16.37 -1.61
N GLY A 59 -5.98 -15.45 -1.99
CA GLY A 59 -6.09 -14.90 -3.34
C GLY A 59 -5.10 -13.78 -3.65
N LEU A 60 -3.80 -13.98 -3.38
CA LEU A 60 -2.78 -13.00 -3.74
C LEU A 60 -2.53 -13.01 -5.26
N GLU A 61 -2.87 -11.90 -5.90
CA GLU A 61 -2.65 -11.55 -7.29
C GLU A 61 -1.42 -10.64 -7.38
N GLU A 62 -0.24 -11.26 -7.50
CA GLU A 62 1.05 -10.55 -7.51
C GLU A 62 1.12 -9.50 -8.63
N GLU A 63 0.50 -9.75 -9.77
CA GLU A 63 0.46 -8.81 -10.90
C GLU A 63 -0.26 -7.50 -10.53
N ARG A 64 -1.38 -7.57 -9.80
CA ARG A 64 -2.12 -6.37 -9.35
C ARG A 64 -1.26 -5.54 -8.39
N LEU A 65 -0.59 -6.21 -7.46
CA LEU A 65 0.31 -5.58 -6.49
C LEU A 65 1.50 -4.89 -7.17
N VAL A 66 2.16 -5.58 -8.11
CA VAL A 66 3.30 -5.02 -8.84
C VAL A 66 2.87 -3.85 -9.73
N THR A 67 1.72 -3.96 -10.39
CA THR A 67 1.20 -2.93 -11.28
C THR A 67 0.90 -1.64 -10.52
N SER A 68 0.14 -1.71 -9.42
CA SER A 68 -0.20 -0.52 -8.62
C SER A 68 1.05 0.17 -8.04
N LEU A 69 2.04 -0.60 -7.58
CA LEU A 69 3.29 -0.04 -7.06
C LEU A 69 4.17 0.57 -8.17
N THR A 70 4.18 -0.05 -9.35
CA THR A 70 4.90 0.48 -10.52
C THR A 70 4.28 1.78 -11.00
N ASP A 71 2.95 1.85 -11.08
CA ASP A 71 2.23 3.04 -11.50
C ASP A 71 2.38 4.18 -10.49
N ALA A 72 2.31 3.88 -9.20
CA ALA A 72 2.62 4.85 -8.14
C ALA A 72 4.05 5.40 -8.28
N MET A 73 5.04 4.53 -8.53
CA MET A 73 6.42 4.96 -8.75
C MET A 73 6.55 5.85 -9.99
N ASN A 74 5.88 5.52 -11.08
CA ASN A 74 5.88 6.31 -12.31
C ASN A 74 5.27 7.71 -12.08
N ALA A 75 4.15 7.80 -11.36
CA ALA A 75 3.52 9.07 -10.99
C ALA A 75 4.45 9.92 -10.11
N MET A 76 5.10 9.29 -9.13
CA MET A 76 6.09 9.95 -8.27
C MET A 76 7.27 10.49 -9.08
N GLN A 77 7.80 9.74 -10.04
CA GLN A 77 8.90 10.17 -10.91
C GLN A 77 8.49 11.31 -11.85
N ALA A 78 7.25 11.29 -12.34
CA ALA A 78 6.69 12.37 -13.14
C ALA A 78 6.38 13.64 -12.32
N GLY A 79 6.42 13.55 -10.99
CA GLY A 79 6.06 14.63 -10.08
C GLY A 79 4.55 14.86 -9.96
N ASP A 80 3.73 13.92 -10.45
CA ASP A 80 2.28 13.99 -10.36
C ASP A 80 1.81 13.42 -9.00
N THR A 81 1.79 14.29 -8.00
CA THR A 81 1.43 13.92 -6.63
C THR A 81 -0.05 13.60 -6.45
N VAL A 82 -0.92 14.08 -7.35
CA VAL A 82 -2.35 13.78 -7.30
C VAL A 82 -2.56 12.36 -7.81
N LEU A 83 -2.01 12.04 -8.97
CA LEU A 83 -2.07 10.68 -9.52
C LEU A 83 -1.42 9.66 -8.58
N LEU A 84 -0.28 10.00 -7.98
CA LEU A 84 0.36 9.17 -6.96
C LEU A 84 -0.59 8.87 -5.78
N ALA A 85 -1.29 9.89 -5.28
CA ALA A 85 -2.23 9.72 -4.17
C ALA A 85 -3.45 8.88 -4.58
N ASP A 86 -3.96 9.09 -5.80
CA ASP A 86 -5.10 8.34 -6.33
C ASP A 86 -4.77 6.85 -6.48
N ILE A 87 -3.61 6.51 -7.08
CA ILE A 87 -3.18 5.12 -7.23
C ILE A 87 -2.99 4.45 -5.86
N LEU A 88 -2.34 5.13 -4.92
CA LEU A 88 -2.12 4.58 -3.59
C LEU A 88 -3.42 4.36 -2.81
N GLU A 89 -4.37 5.31 -2.86
CA GLU A 89 -5.62 5.24 -2.10
C GLU A 89 -6.66 4.30 -2.73
N TYR A 90 -6.81 4.35 -4.06
CA TYR A 90 -7.92 3.68 -4.74
C TYR A 90 -7.51 2.38 -5.43
N ASP A 91 -6.26 2.23 -5.87
CA ASP A 91 -5.82 0.96 -6.47
C ASP A 91 -5.20 0.06 -5.42
N PHE A 92 -4.18 0.58 -4.72
CA PHE A 92 -3.36 -0.24 -3.82
C PHE A 92 -4.03 -0.49 -2.47
N VAL A 93 -4.54 0.54 -1.81
CA VAL A 93 -5.24 0.38 -0.51
C VAL A 93 -6.52 -0.44 -0.66
N GLU A 94 -7.32 -0.23 -1.71
CA GLU A 94 -8.50 -1.07 -1.98
C GLU A 94 -8.10 -2.55 -2.08
N TYR A 95 -7.02 -2.85 -2.80
CA TYR A 95 -6.53 -4.22 -2.92
C TYR A 95 -6.03 -4.81 -1.59
N LEU A 96 -5.29 -4.03 -0.80
CA LEU A 96 -4.88 -4.47 0.54
C LEU A 96 -6.10 -4.75 1.44
N GLN A 97 -7.17 -3.96 1.33
CA GLN A 97 -8.40 -4.20 2.08
C GLN A 97 -9.06 -5.52 1.67
N GLU A 98 -9.21 -5.79 0.37
CA GLU A 98 -9.71 -7.08 -0.13
C GLU A 98 -8.91 -8.27 0.39
N LEU A 99 -7.59 -8.12 0.50
CA LEU A 99 -6.71 -9.16 1.05
C LEU A 99 -6.91 -9.33 2.57
N THR A 100 -7.03 -8.24 3.33
CA THR A 100 -7.27 -8.33 4.78
C THR A 100 -8.61 -9.00 5.13
N GLU A 101 -9.63 -8.91 4.27
CA GLU A 101 -10.90 -9.62 4.43
C GLU A 101 -10.75 -11.15 4.30
N GLN A 102 -9.72 -11.61 3.59
CA GLN A 102 -9.39 -13.03 3.42
C GLN A 102 -8.45 -13.55 4.52
N MET A 103 -7.93 -12.68 5.38
CA MET A 103 -7.03 -13.02 6.49
C MET A 103 -7.80 -13.14 7.81
N ASP A 104 -7.56 -14.23 8.55
CA ASP A 104 -8.14 -14.52 9.88
C ASP A 104 -7.42 -13.79 11.05
#